data_AF-A0A522QBR9-F1
#
_entry.id   AF-A0A522QBR9-F1
#
_cell.length_a   1.000
_cell.length_b   1.000
_cell.length_c   1.000
_cell.angle_alpha   90.00
_cell.angle_beta   90.00
_cell.angle_gamma   90.00
#
_symmetry.space_group_name_H-M   'P 1'
#
loop_
_entity.id
_entity.type
_entity.pdbx_description
1 polymer ?
#
loop_
_entity_poly.entity_id
_entity_poly.type
_entity_poly.pdbx_seq_one_letter_code
_entity_poly.pdbx_strand_id
1 'polypeptide(L)'
;MGQVRGVGVPGDGGSPVTQGEVATPPVGGDLDGIDAYWRAANYLAVGQIYLLDNPLLREALRPEHVKPRLLGHWGTTPGLNLLYAHLNRAIRRRDLNAIFVTGPGHGGPALVANAYLEGTYSEVYPHVGQDTDGLRALFRQFSFPGGIPSHVAPE
;
A
#
# COMPACT_ATOMS: atom_id res chain seq x y z
N MET A 1 -6.31 -20.85 -32.74
CA MET A 1 -7.22 -22.00 -32.86
C MET A 1 -6.64 -23.12 -32.00
N GLY A 2 -7.29 -23.48 -30.89
CA GLY A 2 -6.81 -24.56 -30.00
C GLY A 2 -7.24 -24.36 -28.55
N GLN A 3 -8.51 -24.68 -28.25
CA GLN A 3 -9.01 -24.82 -26.88
C GLN A 3 -8.30 -25.98 -26.17
N VAL A 4 -7.79 -25.75 -24.96
CA VAL A 4 -7.43 -26.83 -24.04
C VAL A 4 -8.65 -27.12 -23.18
N ARG A 5 -9.18 -28.34 -23.32
CA ARG A 5 -10.29 -28.90 -22.54
C ARG A 5 -9.78 -29.27 -21.15
N GLY A 6 -10.32 -28.64 -20.11
CA GLY A 6 -10.18 -29.09 -18.72
C GLY A 6 -11.16 -30.22 -18.43
N VAL A 7 -10.64 -31.33 -17.88
CA VAL A 7 -11.40 -32.46 -17.36
C VAL A 7 -12.16 -31.99 -16.10
N GLY A 8 -13.47 -32.23 -16.06
CA GLY A 8 -14.35 -31.76 -15.00
C GLY A 8 -14.21 -32.53 -13.69
N VAL A 9 -14.25 -31.77 -12.58
CA VAL A 9 -14.62 -32.27 -11.25
C VAL A 9 -16.02 -31.71 -10.96
N PRO A 10 -17.01 -32.51 -10.51
CA PRO A 10 -18.37 -32.04 -10.32
C PRO A 10 -18.59 -31.47 -8.91
N GLY A 11 -19.29 -30.33 -8.85
CA GLY A 11 -20.04 -29.86 -7.67
C GLY A 11 -19.32 -28.80 -6.82
N ASP A 12 -19.72 -27.54 -6.99
CA ASP A 12 -20.39 -26.77 -5.93
C ASP A 12 -20.97 -25.47 -6.51
N GLY A 13 -22.28 -25.30 -6.33
CA GLY A 13 -23.09 -24.22 -6.90
C GLY A 13 -22.91 -22.88 -6.19
N GLY A 14 -21.73 -22.28 -6.30
CA GLY A 14 -21.49 -20.90 -5.88
C GLY A 14 -21.81 -19.91 -6.98
N SER A 15 -22.78 -19.03 -6.76
CA SER A 15 -23.01 -17.83 -7.59
C SER A 15 -21.70 -17.05 -7.79
N PRO A 16 -21.44 -16.47 -8.98
CA PRO A 16 -20.23 -15.70 -9.19
C PRO A 16 -20.27 -14.46 -8.32
N VAL A 17 -19.39 -14.40 -7.32
CA VAL A 17 -19.10 -13.18 -6.59
C VAL A 17 -18.47 -12.23 -7.60
N THR A 18 -19.18 -11.18 -7.95
CA THR A 18 -18.63 -10.05 -8.70
C THR A 18 -17.46 -9.48 -7.91
N GLN A 19 -16.24 -9.76 -8.35
CA GLN A 19 -15.06 -9.08 -7.86
C GLN A 19 -15.25 -7.59 -8.12
N GLY A 20 -15.34 -6.81 -7.05
CA GLY A 20 -15.33 -5.36 -7.13
C GLY A 20 -14.06 -4.94 -7.85
N GLU A 21 -14.21 -4.08 -8.85
CA GLU A 21 -13.10 -3.48 -9.57
C GLU A 21 -12.28 -2.64 -8.58
N VAL A 22 -11.19 -3.23 -8.06
CA VAL A 22 -10.20 -2.52 -7.27
C VAL A 22 -9.62 -1.47 -8.21
N ALA A 23 -9.87 -0.19 -7.90
CA ALA A 23 -9.36 0.94 -8.66
C ALA A 23 -7.83 0.84 -8.68
N THR A 24 -7.31 0.26 -9.76
CA THR A 24 -5.89 -0.04 -9.88
C THR A 24 -5.19 1.30 -10.08
N PRO A 25 -4.25 1.72 -9.19
CA PRO A 25 -3.55 2.96 -9.39
C PRO A 25 -2.90 2.94 -10.77
N PRO A 26 -2.90 4.07 -11.49
CA PRO A 26 -2.30 4.13 -12.80
C PRO A 26 -0.79 4.15 -12.61
N VAL A 27 -0.19 2.97 -12.48
CA VAL A 27 1.12 2.77 -13.11
C VAL A 27 0.83 2.70 -14.61
N GLY A 28 0.43 3.84 -15.18
CA GLY A 28 0.47 4.08 -16.61
C GLY A 28 1.90 3.83 -17.05
N GLY A 29 2.10 3.22 -18.22
CA GLY A 29 3.45 2.81 -18.64
C GLY A 29 4.47 3.96 -18.80
N ASP A 30 4.02 5.22 -18.70
CA ASP A 30 4.83 6.43 -18.74
C ASP A 30 5.51 6.75 -17.39
N LEU A 31 6.37 7.76 -17.37
CA LEU A 31 7.14 8.14 -16.18
C LEU A 31 6.35 9.04 -15.22
N ASP A 32 5.31 9.72 -15.68
CA ASP A 32 4.50 10.62 -14.88
C ASP A 32 3.61 9.84 -13.91
N GLY A 33 3.07 8.70 -14.36
CA GLY A 33 2.34 7.77 -13.49
C GLY A 33 3.24 7.14 -12.42
N ILE A 34 4.49 6.80 -12.76
CA ILE A 34 5.47 6.29 -11.79
C ILE A 34 5.80 7.37 -10.76
N ASP A 35 6.07 8.61 -11.20
CA ASP A 35 6.36 9.73 -10.30
C ASP A 35 5.19 10.02 -9.36
N ALA A 36 3.97 10.06 -9.89
CA ALA A 36 2.76 10.27 -9.09
C ALA A 36 2.58 9.17 -8.03
N TYR A 37 2.75 7.90 -8.42
CA TYR A 37 2.69 6.77 -7.49
C TYR A 37 3.79 6.86 -6.43
N TRP A 38 5.02 7.15 -6.83
CA TRP A 38 6.15 7.29 -5.91
C TRP A 38 5.92 8.40 -4.89
N ARG A 39 5.42 9.55 -5.33
CA ARG A 39 5.07 10.68 -4.46
C ARG A 39 3.92 10.35 -3.52
N ALA A 40 2.89 9.63 -4.01
CA ALA A 40 1.80 9.16 -3.16
C ALA A 40 2.32 8.21 -2.06
N ALA A 41 3.14 7.22 -2.41
CA ALA A 41 3.73 6.29 -1.45
C ALA A 41 4.62 7.01 -0.42
N ASN A 42 5.41 8.00 -0.87
CA ASN A 42 6.22 8.84 0.03
C ASN A 42 5.35 9.66 0.98
N TYR A 43 4.25 10.24 0.49
CA TYR A 43 3.32 10.99 1.31
C TYR A 43 2.68 10.10 2.39
N LEU A 44 2.23 8.90 2.02
CA LEU A 44 1.68 7.94 2.97
C LEU A 44 2.70 7.49 4.01
N ALA A 45 3.97 7.30 3.62
CA ALA A 45 5.04 6.97 4.55
C ALA A 45 5.30 8.10 5.56
N VAL A 46 5.30 9.36 5.12
CA VAL A 46 5.38 10.51 6.02
C VAL A 46 4.17 10.54 6.94
N GLY A 47 2.95 10.35 6.42
CA GLY A 47 1.75 10.27 7.23
C GLY A 47 1.85 9.23 8.34
N GLN A 48 2.30 8.02 8.03
CA GLN A 48 2.56 6.95 8.99
C GLN A 48 3.56 7.33 10.09
N ILE A 49 4.66 8.01 9.75
CA ILE A 49 5.69 8.36 10.73
C ILE A 49 5.25 9.52 11.63
N TYR A 50 4.54 10.51 11.07
CA TYR A 50 4.35 11.81 11.72
C TYR A 50 2.92 12.12 12.16
N LEU A 51 1.87 11.63 11.49
CA LEU A 51 0.51 12.15 11.67
C LEU A 51 -0.40 11.24 12.53
N LEU A 52 -1.23 11.86 13.36
CA LEU A 52 -2.37 11.27 14.06
C LEU A 52 -3.72 11.63 13.42
N ASP A 53 -3.78 12.79 12.77
CA ASP A 53 -4.99 13.41 12.23
C ASP A 53 -4.63 14.26 11.00
N ASN A 54 -5.64 14.80 10.32
CA ASN A 54 -5.56 15.65 9.15
C ASN A 54 -4.72 15.01 8.04
N PRO A 55 -5.02 13.75 7.64
CA PRO A 55 -4.16 12.95 6.78
C PRO A 55 -4.01 13.53 5.37
N LEU A 56 -4.89 14.45 4.96
CA LEU A 56 -4.86 15.12 3.65
C LEU A 56 -4.55 16.62 3.75
N LEU A 57 -4.20 17.12 4.94
CA LEU A 57 -3.90 18.54 5.19
C LEU A 57 -5.00 19.49 4.67
N ARG A 58 -6.27 19.14 4.88
CA ARG A 58 -7.42 19.95 4.46
C ARG A 58 -7.55 21.25 5.26
N GLU A 59 -6.96 21.26 6.44
CA GLU A 59 -6.75 22.43 7.26
C GLU A 59 -5.25 22.61 7.55
N ALA A 60 -4.86 23.81 7.99
CA ALA A 60 -3.47 24.10 8.35
C ALA A 60 -2.96 23.08 9.39
N LEU A 61 -1.72 22.60 9.20
CA LEU A 61 -1.12 21.65 10.13
C LEU A 61 -0.92 22.30 11.50
N ARG A 62 -1.39 21.61 12.55
CA ARG A 62 -1.24 22.02 13.94
C ARG A 62 -0.48 20.94 14.74
N PRO A 63 0.17 21.29 15.85
CA PRO A 63 0.88 20.32 16.69
C PRO A 63 0.02 19.11 17.10
N GLU A 64 -1.28 19.31 17.34
CA GLU A 64 -2.20 18.24 17.74
C GLU A 64 -2.40 17.16 16.66
N HIS A 65 -2.10 17.47 15.39
CA HIS A 65 -2.15 16.50 14.30
C HIS A 65 -0.91 15.61 14.24
N VAL A 66 0.15 15.95 14.97
CA VAL A 66 1.44 15.26 14.94
C VAL A 66 1.54 14.28 16.10
N LYS A 67 2.12 13.10 15.86
CA LYS A 67 2.37 12.11 16.90
C LYS A 67 3.27 12.69 18.00
N PRO A 68 2.93 12.50 19.29
CA PRO A 68 3.78 12.97 20.40
C PRO A 68 5.11 12.21 20.48
N ARG A 69 5.18 11.01 19.90
CA ARG A 69 6.40 10.23 19.74
C ARG A 69 6.55 9.84 18.27
N LEU A 70 7.61 10.33 17.64
CA LEU A 70 7.93 10.04 16.25
C LEU A 70 8.72 8.74 16.19
N LEU A 71 8.14 7.71 15.61
CA LEU A 71 8.73 6.38 15.48
C LEU A 71 8.61 5.90 14.04
N GLY A 72 9.70 5.35 13.51
CA GLY A 72 9.81 4.91 12.12
C GLY A 72 11.09 5.41 11.47
N HIS A 73 11.40 4.91 10.27
CA HIS A 73 12.62 5.24 9.55
C HIS A 73 12.29 5.88 8.21
N TRP A 74 12.77 7.10 8.00
CA TRP A 74 12.64 7.78 6.71
C TRP A 74 13.79 7.44 5.76
N GLY A 75 15.03 7.29 6.23
CA GLY A 75 16.22 7.30 5.38
C GLY A 75 16.22 6.32 4.19
N THR A 76 15.70 5.10 4.38
CA THR A 76 15.61 4.10 3.29
C THR A 76 14.28 4.16 2.50
N THR A 77 13.24 4.75 3.10
CA THR A 77 11.85 4.61 2.67
C THR A 77 11.56 5.18 1.27
N PRO A 78 12.03 6.39 0.89
CA PRO A 78 11.83 6.90 -0.46
C PRO A 78 12.50 6.05 -1.54
N GLY A 79 13.67 5.49 -1.23
CA GLY A 79 14.38 4.60 -2.14
C GLY A 79 13.62 3.29 -2.36
N LEU A 80 13.07 2.72 -1.29
CA LEU A 80 12.20 1.54 -1.39
C LEU A 80 10.93 1.83 -2.20
N ASN A 81 10.27 2.96 -1.96
CA ASN A 81 9.08 3.35 -2.73
C ASN A 81 9.39 3.54 -4.22
N LEU A 82 10.56 4.13 -4.55
CA LEU A 82 10.98 4.29 -5.95
C LEU A 82 11.18 2.93 -6.62
N LEU A 83 11.91 2.03 -5.96
CA LEU A 83 12.15 0.68 -6.47
C LEU A 83 10.83 -0.08 -6.64
N TYR A 84 9.93 -0.01 -5.66
CA TYR A 84 8.62 -0.65 -5.72
C TYR A 84 7.80 -0.15 -6.92
N ALA A 85 7.72 1.18 -7.12
CA ALA A 85 7.00 1.77 -8.26
C ALA A 85 7.54 1.26 -9.62
N HIS A 86 8.88 1.21 -9.76
CA HIS A 86 9.51 0.70 -10.97
C HIS A 86 9.37 -0.82 -11.14
N LEU A 87 9.33 -1.59 -10.05
CA LEU A 87 9.07 -3.02 -10.08
C LEU A 87 7.63 -3.31 -10.49
N ASN A 88 6.64 -2.57 -9.97
CA ASN A 88 5.26 -2.66 -10.41
C ASN A 88 5.13 -2.42 -11.92
N ARG A 89 5.86 -1.43 -12.46
CA ARG A 89 5.93 -1.23 -13.91
C ARG A 89 6.55 -2.43 -14.63
N ALA A 90 7.65 -3.00 -14.12
CA ALA A 90 8.31 -4.14 -14.75
C ALA A 90 7.40 -5.39 -14.74
N ILE A 91 6.73 -5.66 -13.63
CA ILE A 91 5.75 -6.73 -13.45
C ILE A 91 4.62 -6.58 -14.46
N ARG A 92 3.98 -5.39 -14.53
CA ARG A 92 2.85 -5.15 -15.44
C ARG A 92 3.24 -5.20 -16.93
N ARG A 93 4.40 -4.66 -17.31
CA ARG A 93 4.81 -4.62 -18.72
C ARG A 93 5.28 -5.97 -19.26
N ARG A 94 5.69 -6.89 -18.38
CA ARG A 94 6.31 -8.16 -18.76
C ARG A 94 5.58 -9.39 -18.22
N ASP A 95 4.44 -9.19 -17.55
CA ASP A 95 3.66 -10.24 -16.91
C ASP A 95 4.51 -11.14 -15.98
N LEU A 96 5.30 -10.50 -15.10
CA LEU A 96 6.23 -11.24 -14.24
C LEU A 96 5.51 -11.76 -12.99
N ASN A 97 5.75 -13.03 -12.66
CA ASN A 97 5.54 -13.53 -11.31
C ASN A 97 6.78 -13.20 -10.46
N ALA A 98 6.64 -12.31 -9.48
CA ALA A 98 7.75 -11.75 -8.72
C ALA A 98 7.45 -11.65 -7.22
N ILE A 99 8.51 -11.73 -6.41
CA ILE A 99 8.49 -11.45 -4.97
C ILE A 99 9.48 -10.32 -4.67
N PHE A 100 9.08 -9.37 -3.82
CA PHE A 100 9.95 -8.28 -3.37
C PHE A 100 10.51 -8.56 -1.98
N VAL A 101 11.82 -8.83 -1.90
CA VAL A 101 12.51 -9.09 -0.64
C VAL A 101 13.19 -7.81 -0.16
N THR A 102 12.70 -7.24 0.95
CA THR A 102 13.22 -5.99 1.50
C THR A 102 14.38 -6.25 2.45
N GLY A 103 15.61 -6.02 1.98
CA GLY A 103 16.82 -6.06 2.83
C GLY A 103 16.77 -5.05 4.00
N PRO A 104 16.59 -3.74 3.77
CA PRO A 104 16.45 -2.75 4.84
C PRO A 104 15.04 -2.78 5.44
N GLY A 105 14.70 -3.86 6.15
CA GLY A 105 13.36 -4.14 6.68
C GLY A 105 12.82 -3.11 7.70
N HIS A 106 13.67 -2.20 8.20
CA HIS A 106 13.22 -1.06 9.01
C HIS A 106 12.47 0.01 8.20
N GLY A 107 12.45 -0.11 6.86
CA GLY A 107 11.63 0.68 5.94
C GLY A 107 10.16 0.25 5.86
N GLY A 108 9.58 -0.24 6.96
CA GLY A 108 8.18 -0.68 7.04
C GLY A 108 7.15 0.28 6.43
N PRO A 109 7.25 1.62 6.63
CA PRO A 109 6.29 2.57 6.04
C PRO A 109 6.19 2.49 4.52
N ALA A 110 7.28 2.12 3.83
CA ALA A 110 7.28 1.95 2.39
C ALA A 110 6.34 0.81 1.97
N LEU A 111 6.49 -0.37 2.57
CA LEU A 111 5.76 -1.57 2.17
C LEU A 111 4.27 -1.44 2.53
N VAL A 112 3.96 -0.89 3.71
CA VAL A 112 2.59 -0.59 4.12
C VAL A 112 1.94 0.43 3.17
N ALA A 113 2.66 1.49 2.77
CA ALA A 113 2.14 2.47 1.83
C ALA A 113 1.83 1.86 0.46
N ASN A 114 2.71 0.98 -0.05
CA ASN A 114 2.50 0.31 -1.33
C ASN A 114 1.31 -0.66 -1.29
N ALA A 115 1.24 -1.53 -0.28
CA ALA A 115 0.12 -2.45 -0.11
C ALA A 115 -1.22 -1.70 0.05
N TYR A 116 -1.22 -0.53 0.70
CA TYR A 116 -2.42 0.32 0.80
C TYR A 116 -2.84 0.92 -0.54
N LEU A 117 -1.89 1.43 -1.34
CA LEU A 117 -2.18 1.95 -2.67
C LEU A 117 -2.70 0.86 -3.61
N GLU A 118 -2.21 -0.37 -3.47
CA GLU A 118 -2.67 -1.54 -4.24
C GLU A 118 -4.03 -2.08 -3.78
N GLY A 119 -4.52 -1.63 -2.62
CA GLY A 119 -5.80 -2.08 -2.02
C GLY A 119 -5.69 -3.37 -1.21
N THR A 120 -4.63 -4.15 -1.37
CA THR A 120 -4.41 -5.43 -0.67
C THR A 120 -4.32 -5.25 0.84
N TYR A 121 -3.82 -4.11 1.32
CA TYR A 121 -3.84 -3.80 2.75
C TYR A 121 -5.28 -3.72 3.29
N SER A 122 -6.21 -3.10 2.55
CA SER A 122 -7.62 -2.97 2.94
C SER A 122 -8.40 -4.28 2.83
N GLU A 123 -7.97 -5.21 1.97
CA GLU A 123 -8.53 -6.56 1.90
C GLU A 123 -8.24 -7.35 3.20
N VAL A 124 -7.02 -7.21 3.74
CA VAL A 124 -6.60 -7.84 5.01
C VAL A 124 -7.12 -7.08 6.23
N TYR A 125 -7.14 -5.74 6.16
CA TYR A 125 -7.55 -4.85 7.24
C TYR A 125 -8.74 -3.97 6.80
N PRO A 126 -9.98 -4.49 6.80
CA PRO A 126 -11.15 -3.78 6.26
C PRO A 126 -11.49 -2.46 6.96
N HIS A 127 -11.03 -2.27 8.19
CA HIS A 127 -11.19 -1.02 8.94
C HIS A 127 -10.27 0.11 8.44
N VAL A 128 -9.28 -0.20 7.60
CA VAL A 128 -8.38 0.74 6.94
C VAL A 128 -8.79 0.85 5.47
N GLY A 129 -9.95 1.46 5.21
CA GLY A 129 -10.51 1.63 3.87
C GLY A 129 -9.74 2.61 2.99
N GLN A 130 -10.03 2.64 1.68
CA GLN A 130 -9.44 3.59 0.73
C GLN A 130 -10.17 4.96 0.73
N ASP A 131 -10.34 5.53 1.92
CA ASP A 131 -10.99 6.82 2.13
C ASP A 131 -10.21 7.68 3.16
N THR A 132 -10.76 8.83 3.54
CA THR A 132 -10.08 9.75 4.47
C THR A 132 -9.98 9.19 5.89
N ASP A 133 -10.96 8.39 6.33
CA ASP A 133 -10.96 7.80 7.66
C ASP A 133 -10.02 6.59 7.73
N GLY A 134 -9.98 5.79 6.66
CA GLY A 134 -8.98 4.74 6.51
C GLY A 134 -7.55 5.29 6.41
N LEU A 135 -7.31 6.40 5.70
CA LEU A 135 -6.00 7.08 5.72
C LEU A 135 -5.60 7.53 7.13
N ARG A 136 -6.55 8.10 7.88
CA ARG A 136 -6.33 8.48 9.29
C ARG A 136 -5.98 7.25 10.14
N ALA A 137 -6.69 6.14 9.96
CA ALA A 137 -6.41 4.88 10.65
C ALA A 137 -5.02 4.34 10.30
N LEU A 138 -4.69 4.28 9.00
CA LEU A 138 -3.39 3.85 8.46
C LEU A 138 -2.24 4.63 9.09
N PHE A 139 -2.38 5.96 9.18
CA PHE A 139 -1.34 6.81 9.74
C PHE A 139 -1.22 6.61 11.25
N ARG A 140 -2.34 6.63 11.95
CA ARG A 140 -2.38 6.55 13.41
C ARG A 140 -1.82 5.23 13.94
N GLN A 141 -2.13 4.09 13.30
CA GLN A 141 -1.75 2.77 13.80
C GLN A 141 -0.24 2.47 13.70
N PHE A 142 0.49 3.12 12.78
CA PHE A 142 1.89 2.81 12.56
C PHE A 142 2.75 3.14 13.80
N SER A 143 3.47 2.16 14.35
CA SER A 143 4.32 2.30 15.54
C SER A 143 3.61 2.94 16.73
N PHE A 144 2.34 2.61 16.92
CA PHE A 144 1.49 3.14 17.99
C PHE A 144 1.06 2.02 18.95
N PRO A 145 0.80 2.30 20.24
CA PRO A 145 0.28 1.28 21.16
C PRO A 145 -0.99 0.61 20.60
N GLY A 146 -0.95 -0.70 20.45
CA GLY A 146 -2.05 -1.50 19.87
C GLY A 146 -2.20 -1.39 18.34
N GLY A 147 -1.24 -0.77 17.65
CA GLY A 147 -1.16 -0.74 16.19
C GLY A 147 -0.07 -1.65 15.64
N ILE A 148 0.43 -1.32 14.44
CA ILE A 148 1.36 -2.17 13.68
C ILE A 148 2.85 -1.84 13.96
N PRO A 149 3.78 -2.80 13.79
CA PRO A 149 5.20 -2.60 14.01
C PRO A 149 5.87 -1.65 13.00
N SER A 150 7.10 -1.21 13.34
CA SER A 150 7.89 -0.30 12.51
C SER A 150 8.64 -0.96 11.35
N HIS A 151 8.82 -2.29 11.43
CA HIS A 151 9.51 -3.09 10.44
C HIS A 151 8.50 -3.78 9.50
N VAL A 152 9.00 -4.32 8.39
CA VAL A 152 8.24 -5.24 7.52
C VAL A 152 8.01 -6.54 8.29
N ALA A 153 6.90 -6.58 9.02
CA ALA A 153 6.46 -7.72 9.82
C ALA A 153 5.59 -8.68 8.98
N PRO A 154 5.34 -9.92 9.46
CA PRO A 154 4.49 -10.88 8.76
C PRO A 154 2.98 -10.57 8.85
N GLU A 155 2.60 -9.61 9.68
CA GLU A 155 1.23 -9.08 9.85
C GLU A 155 0.82 -8.25 8.62
#